data_AF-A0AAU8LUP0-F1
#
_entry.id   AF-A0AAU8LUP0-F1
#
_cell.length_a   1.000
_cell.length_b   1.000
_cell.length_c   1.000
_cell.angle_alpha   90.00
_cell.angle_beta   90.00
_cell.angle_gamma   90.00
#
_symmetry.space_group_name_H-M   'P 1'
#
loop_
_entity.id
_entity.type
_entity.pdbx_description
1 polymer ?
#
loop_
_entity_poly.entity_id
_entity_poly.type
_entity_poly.pdbx_seq_one_letter_code
_entity_poly.pdbx_strand_id
1 'polypeptide(L)'
;MKHPVGSGFVGEIEGLGLVDLVQFACLAGDDRKLSVLSEDNRGVLYFSDNEIVHAEFGELTGEEAFYRIMSWPSGTFSMLFASTNVRTIDSSWNFLLLEAARRIDEQYRSKMAPDEESLLPKVLVVDDSRFFTKAFIKLFEEQINAQVVGTATNGREALKFLEMQVPDLVTLDMTMPVMSGDVALKHIMIRSPAPVVLVSNFNDQHYSRMMDFMRYGCVDMVAKPTSPESWNLIGERLKYILNNVKEFSVDNVSRAKQLKQVEAGSKKKPEKKAEKLLLILGGLGGMLELQKIIPALQYDGEMAVLVFQNMYPGIVKYLTSYLDSFTHYATSSVLQANNLLGGQCLVGNCHGQREILFADGMPVLTGPKNDDELQEMNADSLLRSAAQIFGQKLSVLLLSGVEQDIKGGMEAVVTQGGKIILQDPDSSLLPRSLEQLRSFGMEECSLKPEEIAPYIASLI
;
A
#
# COMPACT_ATOMS: atom_id res chain seq x y z
N MET A 1 -37.79 -32.92 16.91
CA MET A 1 -39.11 -32.50 17.44
C MET A 1 -39.51 -31.25 16.69
N LYS A 2 -40.64 -31.23 15.97
CA LYS A 2 -41.16 -29.98 15.39
C LYS A 2 -41.74 -29.16 16.54
N HIS A 3 -41.06 -28.07 16.89
CA HIS A 3 -41.57 -27.11 17.86
C HIS A 3 -42.86 -26.49 17.30
N PRO A 4 -43.94 -26.36 18.10
CA PRO A 4 -45.14 -25.66 17.66
C PRO A 4 -44.78 -24.22 17.30
N VAL A 5 -45.40 -23.70 16.22
CA VAL A 5 -45.27 -22.30 15.80
C VAL A 5 -45.66 -21.41 16.99
N GLY A 6 -44.67 -20.73 17.58
CA GLY A 6 -44.84 -19.90 18.77
C GLY A 6 -44.07 -20.32 20.03
N SER A 7 -43.35 -21.44 20.05
CA SER A 7 -42.40 -21.77 21.13
C SER A 7 -40.95 -21.50 20.71
N GLY A 8 -40.28 -20.55 21.37
CA GLY A 8 -38.89 -20.18 21.09
C GLY A 8 -38.31 -19.26 22.17
N PHE A 9 -37.03 -18.92 22.05
CA PHE A 9 -36.36 -17.94 22.91
C PHE A 9 -36.41 -16.56 22.24
N VAL A 10 -36.63 -15.51 23.02
CA VAL A 10 -36.53 -14.11 22.58
C VAL A 10 -35.36 -13.46 23.29
N GLY A 11 -34.56 -12.70 22.56
CA GLY A 11 -33.40 -11.99 23.08
C GLY A 11 -32.93 -10.92 22.10
N GLU A 12 -32.02 -10.08 22.57
CA GLU A 12 -31.38 -9.03 21.77
C GLU A 12 -29.98 -9.49 21.36
N ILE A 13 -29.59 -9.17 20.13
CA ILE A 13 -28.26 -9.44 19.59
C ILE A 13 -27.69 -8.11 19.11
N GLU A 14 -26.54 -7.71 19.63
CA GLU A 14 -25.83 -6.49 19.25
C GLU A 14 -24.64 -6.80 18.32
N GLY A 15 -24.23 -5.81 17.52
CA GLY A 15 -23.04 -5.88 16.68
C GLY A 15 -23.16 -6.68 15.36
N LEU A 16 -24.38 -7.05 14.95
CA LEU A 16 -24.64 -7.68 13.65
C LEU A 16 -25.04 -6.66 12.58
N GLY A 17 -24.49 -6.79 11.37
CA GLY A 17 -24.90 -6.00 10.22
C GLY A 17 -26.17 -6.55 9.54
N LEU A 18 -26.85 -5.73 8.74
CA LEU A 18 -28.01 -6.17 7.95
C LEU A 18 -27.65 -7.28 6.95
N VAL A 19 -26.43 -7.27 6.42
CA VAL A 19 -25.91 -8.33 5.53
C VAL A 19 -25.89 -9.68 6.24
N ASP A 20 -25.40 -9.73 7.48
CA ASP A 20 -25.33 -10.95 8.28
C ASP A 20 -26.74 -11.49 8.56
N LEU A 21 -27.70 -10.61 8.82
CA LEU A 21 -29.10 -10.99 9.06
C LEU A 21 -29.78 -11.56 7.82
N VAL A 22 -29.52 -10.97 6.65
CA VAL A 22 -30.02 -11.46 5.36
C VAL A 22 -29.41 -12.83 5.04
N GLN A 23 -28.09 -12.98 5.21
CA GLN A 23 -27.40 -14.26 5.05
C GLN A 23 -27.96 -15.33 5.99
N PHE A 24 -28.12 -14.98 7.27
CA PHE A 24 -28.70 -15.87 8.26
C PHE A 24 -30.12 -16.32 7.88
N ALA A 25 -30.96 -15.41 7.38
CA ALA A 25 -32.30 -15.74 6.92
C ALA A 25 -32.31 -16.69 5.72
N CYS A 26 -31.46 -16.45 4.71
CA CYS A 26 -31.35 -17.30 3.52
C CYS A 26 -30.76 -18.69 3.84
N LEU A 27 -29.87 -18.81 4.83
CA LEU A 27 -29.27 -20.09 5.22
C LEU A 27 -30.17 -20.95 6.11
N ALA A 28 -31.21 -20.35 6.71
CA ALA A 28 -32.03 -21.02 7.70
C ALA A 28 -33.04 -22.04 7.13
N GLY A 29 -33.34 -22.02 5.83
CA GLY A 29 -34.20 -23.04 5.20
C GLY A 29 -35.71 -22.81 5.28
N ASP A 30 -36.18 -21.90 6.15
CA ASP A 30 -37.61 -21.68 6.43
C ASP A 30 -38.09 -20.30 5.94
N ASP A 31 -39.37 -20.21 5.58
CA ASP A 31 -40.03 -18.95 5.23
C ASP A 31 -40.03 -17.94 6.39
N ARG A 32 -39.50 -16.75 6.12
CA ARG A 32 -39.28 -15.73 7.14
C ARG A 32 -39.65 -14.33 6.67
N LYS A 33 -39.96 -13.49 7.63
CA LYS A 33 -40.08 -12.05 7.50
C LYS A 33 -39.07 -11.38 8.43
N LEU A 34 -38.19 -10.57 7.86
CA LEU A 34 -37.31 -9.67 8.60
C LEU A 34 -37.91 -8.26 8.54
N SER A 35 -38.31 -7.73 9.68
CA SER A 35 -38.67 -6.32 9.82
C SER A 35 -37.49 -5.55 10.39
N VAL A 36 -37.10 -4.47 9.72
CA VAL A 36 -35.99 -3.58 10.12
C VAL A 36 -36.57 -2.19 10.40
N LEU A 37 -36.12 -1.58 11.48
CA LEU A 37 -36.47 -0.23 11.88
C LEU A 37 -35.18 0.58 12.04
N SER A 38 -35.08 1.70 11.33
CA SER A 38 -33.94 2.62 11.42
C SER A 38 -34.48 4.05 11.45
N GLU A 39 -34.19 4.79 12.52
CA GLU A 39 -34.81 6.10 12.78
C GLU A 39 -36.35 6.02 12.69
N ASP A 40 -36.97 6.82 11.81
CA ASP A 40 -38.43 6.81 11.55
C ASP A 40 -38.84 5.89 10.39
N ASN A 41 -37.88 5.14 9.82
CA ASN A 41 -38.09 4.30 8.64
C ASN A 41 -38.31 2.84 9.02
N ARG A 42 -39.25 2.19 8.32
CA ARG A 42 -39.54 0.76 8.46
C ARG A 42 -39.40 0.04 7.13
N GLY A 43 -38.59 -1.01 7.13
CA GLY A 43 -38.33 -1.89 6.00
C GLY A 43 -38.75 -3.31 6.33
N VAL A 44 -39.21 -4.05 5.32
CA VAL A 44 -39.58 -5.46 5.49
C VAL A 44 -39.01 -6.27 4.35
N LEU A 45 -38.35 -7.39 4.67
CA LEU A 45 -37.86 -8.38 3.72
C LEU A 45 -38.58 -9.72 3.96
N TYR A 46 -38.94 -10.40 2.89
CA TYR A 46 -39.53 -11.73 2.92
C TYR A 46 -38.63 -12.73 2.22
N PHE A 47 -38.48 -13.88 2.87
CA PHE A 47 -37.59 -14.97 2.46
C PHE A 47 -38.42 -16.21 2.24
N SER A 48 -38.15 -16.93 1.14
CA SER A 48 -38.73 -18.24 0.86
C SER A 48 -37.80 -19.02 -0.05
N ASP A 49 -37.73 -20.34 0.13
CA ASP A 49 -36.81 -21.24 -0.59
C ASP A 49 -35.34 -20.76 -0.61
N ASN A 50 -34.84 -20.25 0.53
CA ASN A 50 -33.49 -19.69 0.70
C ASN A 50 -33.16 -18.45 -0.14
N GLU A 51 -34.18 -17.80 -0.70
CA GLU A 51 -34.06 -16.60 -1.51
C GLU A 51 -34.87 -15.44 -0.93
N ILE A 52 -34.55 -14.22 -1.35
CA ILE A 52 -35.34 -13.02 -1.04
C ILE A 52 -36.41 -12.89 -2.11
N VAL A 53 -37.67 -13.07 -1.74
CA VAL A 53 -38.79 -13.08 -2.72
C VAL A 53 -39.50 -11.73 -2.81
N HIS A 54 -39.47 -10.93 -1.74
CA HIS A 54 -40.14 -9.64 -1.69
C HIS A 54 -39.47 -8.70 -0.69
N ALA A 55 -39.55 -7.40 -0.95
CA ALA A 55 -39.11 -6.34 -0.05
C ALA A 55 -40.08 -5.15 -0.12
N GLU A 56 -40.28 -4.47 1.00
CA GLU A 56 -41.18 -3.33 1.15
C GLU A 56 -40.49 -2.21 1.96
N PHE A 57 -40.51 -0.99 1.42
CA PHE A 57 -40.05 0.21 2.13
C PHE A 57 -40.88 1.43 1.68
N GLY A 58 -41.77 1.93 2.55
CA GLY A 58 -42.70 3.00 2.19
C GLY A 58 -43.61 2.58 1.01
N GLU A 59 -43.56 3.35 -0.08
CA GLU A 59 -44.26 3.01 -1.34
C GLU A 59 -43.41 2.13 -2.28
N LEU A 60 -42.14 1.89 -1.97
CA LEU A 60 -41.24 1.07 -2.78
C LEU A 60 -41.46 -0.41 -2.48
N THR A 61 -41.40 -1.22 -3.54
CA THR A 61 -41.41 -2.68 -3.46
C THR A 61 -40.33 -3.30 -4.35
N GLY A 62 -39.95 -4.54 -4.07
CA GLY A 62 -38.96 -5.27 -4.86
C GLY A 62 -37.52 -4.83 -4.61
N GLU A 63 -36.65 -5.00 -5.62
CA GLU A 63 -35.21 -4.80 -5.44
C GLU A 63 -34.85 -3.39 -4.97
N GLU A 64 -35.54 -2.36 -5.46
CA GLU A 64 -35.31 -0.98 -5.02
C GLU A 64 -35.66 -0.76 -3.54
N ALA A 65 -36.71 -1.42 -3.03
CA ALA A 65 -36.99 -1.42 -1.60
C ALA A 65 -35.89 -2.12 -0.82
N PHE A 66 -35.41 -3.27 -1.32
CA PHE A 66 -34.30 -4.00 -0.73
C PHE A 66 -33.03 -3.13 -0.65
N TYR A 67 -32.59 -2.50 -1.74
CA TYR A 67 -31.39 -1.67 -1.75
C TYR A 67 -31.49 -0.47 -0.79
N ARG A 68 -32.68 0.12 -0.65
CA ARG A 68 -32.91 1.20 0.32
C ARG A 68 -32.76 0.71 1.76
N ILE A 69 -33.30 -0.45 2.09
CA ILE A 69 -33.17 -1.06 3.43
C ILE A 69 -31.71 -1.38 3.74
N MET A 70 -30.98 -1.95 2.76
CA MET A 70 -29.57 -2.32 2.93
C MET A 70 -28.63 -1.13 3.12
N SER A 71 -29.05 0.08 2.75
CA SER A 71 -28.25 1.30 2.92
C SER A 71 -28.27 1.88 4.33
N TRP A 72 -29.04 1.30 5.26
CA TRP A 72 -29.17 1.83 6.62
C TRP A 72 -27.97 1.48 7.50
N PRO A 73 -27.36 2.46 8.19
CA PRO A 73 -26.12 2.27 8.95
C PRO A 73 -26.34 1.57 10.30
N SER A 74 -27.54 1.69 10.87
CA SER A 74 -27.90 1.09 12.16
C SER A 74 -29.42 0.98 12.27
N GLY A 75 -29.89 0.12 13.17
CA GLY A 75 -31.31 -0.06 13.40
C GLY A 75 -31.60 -1.19 14.38
N THR A 76 -32.88 -1.43 14.60
CA THR A 76 -33.38 -2.62 15.31
C THR A 76 -34.06 -3.55 14.32
N PHE A 77 -34.07 -4.84 14.62
CA PHE A 77 -34.68 -5.82 13.75
C PHE A 77 -35.55 -6.81 14.51
N SER A 78 -36.50 -7.41 13.81
CA SER A 78 -37.30 -8.53 14.28
C SER A 78 -37.46 -9.54 13.15
N MET A 79 -37.06 -10.79 13.41
CA MET A 79 -37.19 -11.87 12.45
C MET A 79 -38.22 -12.89 12.93
N LEU A 80 -39.26 -13.10 12.13
CA LEU A 80 -40.38 -13.99 12.46
C LEU A 80 -40.61 -14.98 11.31
N PHE A 81 -41.15 -16.15 11.63
CA PHE A 81 -41.64 -17.07 10.61
C PHE A 81 -42.87 -16.47 9.92
N ALA A 82 -42.81 -16.35 8.60
CA ALA A 82 -43.91 -15.85 7.80
C ALA A 82 -43.69 -16.18 6.33
N SER A 83 -44.70 -16.75 5.69
CA SER A 83 -44.75 -16.97 4.24
C SER A 83 -45.41 -15.78 3.55
N THR A 84 -45.02 -15.52 2.30
CA THR A 84 -45.70 -14.55 1.42
C THR A 84 -46.00 -15.20 0.07
N ASN A 85 -47.14 -14.82 -0.52
CA ASN A 85 -47.49 -15.22 -1.90
C ASN A 85 -47.08 -14.15 -2.92
N VAL A 86 -46.47 -13.04 -2.45
CA VAL A 86 -46.03 -11.93 -3.28
C VAL A 86 -44.56 -12.14 -3.60
N ARG A 87 -44.23 -12.15 -4.90
CA ARG A 87 -42.86 -12.18 -5.40
C ARG A 87 -42.63 -10.98 -6.30
N THR A 88 -41.66 -10.14 -5.93
CA THR A 88 -41.26 -8.97 -6.74
C THR A 88 -39.75 -8.89 -6.92
N ILE A 89 -39.03 -9.94 -6.52
CA ILE A 89 -37.59 -10.06 -6.64
C ILE A 89 -37.32 -11.42 -7.29
N ASP A 90 -36.62 -11.38 -8.43
CA ASP A 90 -36.25 -12.58 -9.19
C ASP A 90 -34.75 -12.84 -9.19
N SER A 91 -33.95 -11.82 -8.87
CA SER A 91 -32.50 -11.94 -8.69
C SER A 91 -32.14 -12.78 -7.47
N SER A 92 -31.00 -13.47 -7.53
CA SER A 92 -30.50 -14.22 -6.38
C SER A 92 -30.07 -13.30 -5.24
N TRP A 93 -30.24 -13.76 -4.01
CA TRP A 93 -29.87 -12.98 -2.83
C TRP A 93 -28.39 -12.56 -2.83
N ASN A 94 -27.50 -13.39 -3.39
CA ASN A 94 -26.08 -13.06 -3.56
C ASN A 94 -25.86 -11.87 -4.50
N PHE A 95 -26.57 -11.84 -5.63
CA PHE A 95 -26.49 -10.73 -6.58
C PHE A 95 -27.01 -9.43 -5.95
N LEU A 96 -28.14 -9.51 -5.23
CA LEU A 96 -28.73 -8.36 -4.55
C LEU A 96 -27.77 -7.77 -3.51
N LEU A 97 -27.05 -8.59 -2.74
CA LEU A 97 -26.07 -8.10 -1.78
C LEU A 97 -24.87 -7.42 -2.47
N LEU A 98 -24.36 -7.99 -3.55
CA LEU A 98 -23.26 -7.38 -4.33
C LEU A 98 -23.67 -6.04 -4.94
N GLU A 99 -24.87 -5.99 -5.51
CA GLU A 99 -25.41 -4.76 -6.11
C GLU A 99 -25.75 -3.71 -5.04
N ALA A 100 -26.22 -4.11 -3.85
CA ALA A 100 -26.39 -3.22 -2.72
C ALA A 100 -25.06 -2.60 -2.27
N ALA A 101 -24.00 -3.42 -2.14
CA ALA A 101 -22.66 -2.93 -1.79
C ALA A 101 -22.12 -1.95 -2.83
N ARG A 102 -22.23 -2.30 -4.13
CA ARG A 102 -21.81 -1.43 -5.24
C ARG A 102 -22.52 -0.08 -5.20
N ARG A 103 -23.83 -0.06 -4.94
CA ARG A 103 -24.62 1.18 -4.86
C ARG A 103 -24.31 2.01 -3.62
N ILE A 104 -24.02 1.38 -2.49
CA ILE A 104 -23.56 2.09 -1.28
C ILE A 104 -22.23 2.77 -1.58
N ASP A 105 -21.28 2.08 -2.21
CA ASP A 105 -20.00 2.65 -2.62
C ASP A 105 -20.18 3.80 -3.63
N GLU A 106 -21.05 3.63 -4.63
CA GLU A 106 -21.36 4.68 -5.60
C GLU A 106 -22.06 5.89 -4.97
N GLN A 107 -23.00 5.70 -4.04
CA GLN A 107 -23.64 6.80 -3.31
C GLN A 107 -22.66 7.51 -2.39
N TYR A 108 -21.74 6.77 -1.78
CA TYR A 108 -20.63 7.34 -1.03
C TYR A 108 -19.76 8.21 -1.95
N ARG A 109 -19.49 7.73 -3.17
CA ARG A 109 -18.71 8.43 -4.19
C ARG A 109 -19.45 9.61 -4.83
N SER A 110 -20.78 9.55 -4.97
CA SER A 110 -21.61 10.59 -5.62
C SER A 110 -22.06 11.69 -4.65
N LYS A 111 -22.15 11.40 -3.34
CA LYS A 111 -22.29 12.44 -2.29
C LYS A 111 -20.99 13.25 -2.11
N MET A 112 -19.90 12.88 -2.78
CA MET A 112 -18.58 13.50 -2.70
C MET A 112 -18.20 14.34 -3.94
N ALA A 113 -19.06 15.28 -4.39
CA ALA A 113 -18.62 16.48 -5.13
C ALA A 113 -19.71 17.58 -5.23
N PRO A 114 -19.39 18.88 -5.10
CA PRO A 114 -18.31 19.53 -4.37
C PRO A 114 -18.86 20.52 -3.33
N ASP A 115 -18.81 20.18 -2.05
CA ASP A 115 -18.68 21.19 -0.99
C ASP A 115 -17.30 20.95 -0.35
N GLU A 116 -16.37 21.86 -0.67
CA GLU A 116 -15.08 22.00 -0.02
C GLU A 116 -15.28 22.45 1.43
N GLU A 117 -15.64 21.51 2.29
CA GLU A 117 -15.10 21.50 3.65
C GLU A 117 -14.19 20.27 3.71
N SER A 118 -12.96 20.47 3.20
CA SER A 118 -11.86 19.51 3.27
C SER A 118 -11.73 19.02 4.72
N LEU A 119 -12.31 17.86 5.04
CA LEU A 119 -11.96 17.13 6.26
C LEU A 119 -10.47 16.83 6.16
N LEU A 120 -9.68 17.59 6.92
CA LEU A 120 -8.24 17.49 6.97
C LEU A 120 -7.84 16.04 7.30
N PRO A 121 -6.79 15.49 6.66
CA PRO A 121 -6.28 14.18 7.03
C PRO A 121 -6.02 14.09 8.52
N LYS A 122 -6.54 13.04 9.16
CA LYS A 122 -6.45 12.81 10.60
C LYS A 122 -5.17 12.06 10.91
N VAL A 123 -4.35 12.63 11.79
CA VAL A 123 -3.04 12.08 12.14
C VAL A 123 -2.98 11.76 13.63
N LEU A 124 -2.44 10.59 13.97
CA LEU A 124 -2.03 10.23 15.32
C LEU A 124 -0.50 10.35 15.43
N VAL A 125 -0.03 11.17 16.38
CA VAL A 125 1.42 11.34 16.64
C VAL A 125 1.85 10.46 17.81
N VAL A 126 2.75 9.51 17.57
CA VAL A 126 3.23 8.58 18.60
C VAL A 126 4.73 8.75 18.84
N ASP A 127 5.09 9.44 19.92
CA ASP A 127 6.46 9.78 20.30
C ASP A 127 6.55 10.02 21.81
N ASP A 128 7.58 9.51 22.48
CA ASP A 128 7.80 9.73 23.92
C ASP A 128 8.44 11.11 24.21
N SER A 129 9.03 11.74 23.19
CA SER A 129 9.57 13.09 23.27
C SER A 129 8.48 14.14 23.15
N ARG A 130 8.25 14.87 24.25
CA ARG A 130 7.36 16.05 24.27
C ARG A 130 7.77 17.13 23.28
N PHE A 131 9.07 17.25 22.99
CA PHE A 131 9.58 18.22 22.02
C PHE A 131 9.13 17.84 20.60
N PHE A 132 9.41 16.61 20.18
CA PHE A 132 9.02 16.14 18.84
C PHE A 132 7.50 16.08 18.69
N THR A 133 6.78 15.61 19.70
CA THR A 133 5.31 15.61 19.69
C THR A 133 4.74 16.99 19.37
N LYS A 134 5.17 18.04 20.10
CA LYS A 134 4.72 19.42 19.86
C LYS A 134 5.12 19.94 18.48
N ALA A 135 6.34 19.62 18.04
CA ALA A 135 6.83 20.08 16.76
C ALA A 135 6.10 19.40 15.58
N PHE A 136 5.78 18.10 15.69
CA PHE A 136 4.97 17.40 14.69
C PHE A 136 3.53 17.88 14.66
N ILE A 137 2.90 18.16 15.81
CA ILE A 137 1.59 18.81 15.84
C ILE A 137 1.61 20.10 15.02
N LYS A 138 2.58 20.97 15.33
CA LYS A 138 2.76 22.23 14.62
C LYS A 138 2.98 22.03 13.12
N LEU A 139 3.82 21.07 12.74
CA LEU A 139 4.11 20.75 11.34
C LEU A 139 2.84 20.30 10.60
N PHE A 140 2.07 19.37 11.17
CA PHE A 140 0.86 18.87 10.55
C PHE A 140 -0.23 19.94 10.42
N GLU A 141 -0.50 20.67 11.51
CA GLU A 141 -1.60 21.64 11.57
C GLU A 141 -1.28 22.93 10.81
N GLU A 142 -0.06 23.46 10.89
CA GLU A 142 0.28 24.76 10.29
C GLU A 142 0.85 24.66 8.86
N GLN A 143 1.54 23.56 8.51
CA GLN A 143 2.26 23.47 7.22
C GLN A 143 1.67 22.44 6.26
N ILE A 144 1.23 21.29 6.76
CA ILE A 144 0.72 20.18 5.93
C ILE A 144 -0.81 20.28 5.74
N ASN A 145 -1.49 21.06 6.57
CA ASN A 145 -2.96 21.16 6.59
C ASN A 145 -3.60 19.79 6.91
N ALA A 146 -3.18 19.20 8.03
CA ALA A 146 -3.69 17.94 8.57
C ALA A 146 -4.11 18.13 10.04
N GLN A 147 -5.12 17.39 10.49
CA GLN A 147 -5.63 17.47 11.86
C GLN A 147 -4.94 16.43 12.74
N VAL A 148 -4.28 16.85 13.82
CA VAL A 148 -3.81 15.89 14.83
C VAL A 148 -4.96 15.52 15.76
N VAL A 149 -5.46 14.30 15.61
CA VAL A 149 -6.63 13.80 16.36
C VAL A 149 -6.25 13.21 17.71
N GLY A 150 -4.96 12.96 17.94
CA GLY A 150 -4.45 12.46 19.20
C GLY A 150 -2.94 12.36 19.24
N THR A 151 -2.43 12.15 20.45
CA THR A 151 -1.01 11.87 20.71
C THR A 151 -0.88 10.69 21.65
N ALA A 152 0.18 9.90 21.49
CA ALA A 152 0.52 8.83 22.42
C ALA A 152 2.02 8.85 22.74
N THR A 153 2.37 8.52 23.98
CA THR A 153 3.76 8.53 24.45
C THR A 153 4.44 7.16 24.42
N ASN A 154 3.68 6.13 24.05
CA ASN A 154 4.13 4.74 23.94
C ASN A 154 3.15 3.91 23.11
N GLY A 155 3.57 2.72 22.68
CA GLY A 155 2.75 1.83 21.86
C GLY A 155 1.42 1.41 22.51
N ARG A 156 1.32 1.31 23.85
CA ARG A 156 0.09 0.89 24.53
C ARG A 156 -0.97 1.99 24.48
N GLU A 157 -0.59 3.24 24.64
CA GLU A 157 -1.49 4.39 24.46
C GLU A 157 -1.96 4.51 23.01
N ALA A 158 -1.06 4.31 22.05
CA ALA A 158 -1.40 4.33 20.63
C ALA A 158 -2.46 3.27 20.28
N LEU A 159 -2.30 2.03 20.76
CA LEU A 159 -3.28 0.97 20.53
C LEU A 159 -4.65 1.28 21.14
N LYS A 160 -4.70 1.84 22.37
CA LYS A 160 -5.97 2.27 22.98
C LYS A 160 -6.66 3.35 22.16
N PHE A 161 -5.91 4.30 21.60
CA PHE A 161 -6.46 5.32 20.72
C PHE A 161 -7.08 4.69 19.46
N LEU A 162 -6.34 3.77 18.83
CA LEU A 162 -6.75 3.08 17.60
C LEU A 162 -7.97 2.16 17.79
N GLU A 163 -8.24 1.70 19.01
CA GLU A 163 -9.48 0.99 19.37
C GLU A 163 -10.71 1.91 19.37
N MET A 164 -10.52 3.23 19.54
CA MET A 164 -11.62 4.21 19.58
C MET A 164 -11.78 4.96 18.27
N GLN A 165 -10.68 5.25 17.57
CA GLN A 165 -10.67 6.05 16.34
C GLN A 165 -9.51 5.64 15.43
N VAL A 166 -9.80 5.37 14.16
CA VAL A 166 -8.78 5.08 13.14
C VAL A 166 -8.37 6.39 12.45
N PRO A 167 -7.11 6.85 12.59
CA PRO A 167 -6.56 7.98 11.86
C PRO A 167 -6.21 7.57 10.42
N ASP A 168 -6.06 8.56 9.54
CA ASP A 168 -5.57 8.33 8.17
C ASP A 168 -4.07 7.96 8.19
N LEU A 169 -3.28 8.57 9.08
CA LEU A 169 -1.85 8.28 9.22
C LEU A 169 -1.44 8.22 10.69
N VAL A 170 -0.56 7.28 11.01
CA VAL A 170 0.12 7.19 12.31
C VAL A 170 1.59 7.50 12.11
N THR A 171 2.12 8.51 12.79
CA THR A 171 3.57 8.64 12.96
C THR A 171 4.00 7.82 14.16
N LEU A 172 5.08 7.05 14.02
CA LEU A 172 5.52 6.13 15.05
C LEU A 172 7.02 6.23 15.29
N ASP A 173 7.41 6.53 16.53
CA ASP A 173 8.79 6.40 16.96
C ASP A 173 9.20 4.93 17.15
N MET A 174 10.47 4.62 16.87
CA MET A 174 11.01 3.27 16.98
C MET A 174 11.18 2.82 18.44
N THR A 175 11.67 3.70 19.30
CA THR A 175 12.18 3.36 20.64
C THR A 175 11.48 4.18 21.71
N MET A 176 10.41 3.59 22.26
CA MET A 176 9.59 4.20 23.30
C MET A 176 9.55 3.31 24.56
N PRO A 177 9.31 3.88 25.76
CA PRO A 177 9.11 3.11 26.99
C PRO A 177 7.81 2.30 26.95
N VAL A 178 7.68 1.33 27.85
CA VAL A 178 6.48 0.46 28.05
C VAL A 178 6.19 -0.51 26.88
N MET A 179 6.06 0.02 25.66
CA MET A 179 5.89 -0.75 24.43
C MET A 179 6.61 -0.02 23.29
N SER A 180 7.60 -0.70 22.71
CA SER A 180 8.39 -0.18 21.59
C SER A 180 7.59 -0.11 20.28
N GLY A 181 8.06 0.70 19.33
CA GLY A 181 7.40 0.90 18.05
C GLY A 181 7.25 -0.39 17.24
N ASP A 182 8.21 -1.31 17.30
CA ASP A 182 8.15 -2.57 16.55
C ASP A 182 7.04 -3.50 17.05
N VAL A 183 6.81 -3.51 18.37
CA VAL A 183 5.71 -4.27 19.00
C VAL A 183 4.38 -3.58 18.69
N ALA A 184 4.33 -2.25 18.80
CA ALA A 184 3.15 -1.47 18.48
C ALA A 184 2.70 -1.69 17.03
N LEU A 185 3.62 -1.53 16.06
CA LEU A 185 3.34 -1.69 14.63
C LEU A 185 2.75 -3.06 14.31
N LYS A 186 3.31 -4.14 14.88
CA LYS A 186 2.76 -5.49 14.70
C LYS A 186 1.32 -5.60 15.20
N HIS A 187 1.00 -4.98 16.34
CA HIS A 187 -0.35 -4.98 16.88
C HIS A 187 -1.31 -4.12 16.05
N ILE A 188 -0.86 -2.95 15.58
CA ILE A 188 -1.62 -2.06 14.69
C ILE A 188 -2.04 -2.86 13.45
N MET A 189 -1.07 -3.47 12.76
CA MET A 189 -1.30 -4.21 11.52
C MET A 189 -2.10 -5.51 11.68
N ILE A 190 -2.37 -5.97 12.91
CA ILE A 190 -3.20 -7.15 13.18
C ILE A 190 -4.61 -6.78 13.66
N ARG A 191 -4.74 -5.71 14.45
CA ARG A 191 -5.99 -5.38 15.16
C ARG A 191 -6.76 -4.26 14.48
N SER A 192 -6.04 -3.22 14.06
CA SER A 192 -6.61 -2.01 13.46
C SER A 192 -5.61 -1.50 12.41
N PRO A 193 -5.50 -2.17 11.25
CA PRO A 193 -4.54 -1.79 10.22
C PRO A 193 -4.72 -0.31 9.86
N ALA A 194 -3.62 0.43 9.94
CA ALA A 194 -3.57 1.84 9.60
C ALA A 194 -2.22 2.13 8.93
N PRO A 195 -2.15 3.09 7.99
CA PRO A 195 -0.88 3.55 7.46
C PRO A 195 0.04 4.07 8.56
N VAL A 196 1.23 3.48 8.69
CA VAL A 196 2.22 3.88 9.68
C VAL A 196 3.48 4.37 8.99
N VAL A 197 3.91 5.60 9.29
CA VAL A 197 5.22 6.12 8.91
C VAL A 197 6.17 6.08 10.11
N LEU A 198 7.34 5.50 9.92
CA LEU A 198 8.38 5.44 10.93
C LEU A 198 9.09 6.79 11.02
N VAL A 199 9.13 7.39 12.22
CA VAL A 199 9.80 8.65 12.48
C VAL A 199 10.83 8.43 13.59
N SER A 200 12.11 8.34 13.26
CA SER A 200 13.12 7.96 14.27
C SER A 200 14.47 8.65 14.04
N ASN A 201 15.29 8.69 15.08
CA ASN A 201 16.74 8.93 14.92
C ASN A 201 17.37 7.66 14.38
N PHE A 202 17.80 7.67 13.11
CA PHE A 202 18.49 6.53 12.51
C PHE A 202 19.96 6.52 12.87
N ASN A 203 20.50 5.33 13.13
CA ASN A 203 21.92 5.15 13.38
C ASN A 203 22.44 3.89 12.68
N ASP A 204 23.75 3.85 12.44
CA ASP A 204 24.43 2.73 11.76
C ASP A 204 24.35 1.41 12.53
N GLN A 205 24.04 1.42 13.83
CA GLN A 205 23.97 0.21 14.65
C GLN A 205 22.63 -0.52 14.57
N HIS A 206 21.57 0.12 14.03
CA HIS A 206 20.20 -0.41 14.06
C HIS A 206 19.50 -0.42 12.70
N TYR A 207 20.23 -0.32 11.58
CA TYR A 207 19.61 -0.30 10.24
C TYR A 207 18.82 -1.59 9.91
N SER A 208 19.23 -2.75 10.43
CA SER A 208 18.49 -4.00 10.28
C SER A 208 17.10 -3.91 10.93
N ARG A 209 17.03 -3.29 12.12
CA ARG A 209 15.77 -3.04 12.82
C ARG A 209 14.88 -2.09 12.03
N MET A 210 15.44 -1.06 11.41
CA MET A 210 14.69 -0.13 10.55
C MET A 210 14.04 -0.85 9.36
N MET A 211 14.77 -1.77 8.72
CA MET A 211 14.25 -2.55 7.61
C MET A 211 13.15 -3.54 8.02
N ASP A 212 13.21 -4.06 9.25
CA ASP A 212 12.13 -4.90 9.80
C ASP A 212 10.80 -4.15 9.94
N PHE A 213 10.80 -2.82 10.17
CA PHE A 213 9.55 -2.05 10.20
C PHE A 213 8.82 -2.08 8.86
N MET A 214 9.53 -2.00 7.75
CA MET A 214 8.93 -2.15 6.42
C MET A 214 8.27 -3.53 6.28
N ARG A 215 8.94 -4.59 6.77
CA ARG A 215 8.39 -5.96 6.77
C ARG A 215 7.16 -6.12 7.65
N TYR A 216 7.05 -5.32 8.70
CA TYR A 216 5.88 -5.31 9.59
C TYR A 216 4.70 -4.54 9.01
N GLY A 217 4.88 -3.75 7.96
CA GLY A 217 3.81 -3.02 7.26
C GLY A 217 3.96 -1.50 7.27
N CYS A 218 5.10 -0.96 7.72
CA CYS A 218 5.38 0.47 7.63
C CYS A 218 5.31 0.93 6.16
N VAL A 219 4.59 2.02 5.89
CA VAL A 219 4.40 2.51 4.51
C VAL A 219 5.62 3.29 4.02
N ASP A 220 6.31 3.96 4.94
CA ASP A 220 7.52 4.74 4.66
C ASP A 220 8.29 5.10 5.94
N MET A 221 9.43 5.80 5.81
CA MET A 221 10.25 6.25 6.94
C MET A 221 10.87 7.64 6.71
N VAL A 222 11.00 8.41 7.79
CA VAL A 222 11.64 9.74 7.83
C VAL A 222 12.54 9.87 9.05
N ALA A 223 13.68 10.54 8.89
CA ALA A 223 14.60 10.77 9.99
C ALA A 223 14.09 11.93 10.84
N LYS A 224 14.21 11.84 12.17
CA LYS A 224 13.96 12.99 13.03
C LYS A 224 14.95 14.12 12.71
N PRO A 225 14.50 15.38 12.73
CA PRO A 225 15.31 16.51 12.28
C PRO A 225 16.41 16.83 13.30
N THR A 226 17.64 17.01 12.80
CA THR A 226 18.79 17.44 13.60
C THR A 226 19.16 18.91 13.40
N SER A 227 18.59 19.56 12.37
CA SER A 227 18.76 20.98 12.06
C SER A 227 17.43 21.63 11.62
N PRO A 228 17.33 22.97 11.61
CA PRO A 228 16.16 23.67 11.06
C PRO A 228 15.81 23.29 9.63
N GLU A 229 16.81 23.13 8.74
CA GLU A 229 16.62 22.78 7.32
C GLU A 229 15.99 21.39 7.17
N SER A 230 16.31 20.46 8.08
CA SER A 230 15.75 19.11 8.08
C SER A 230 14.22 19.09 8.28
N TRP A 231 13.63 20.13 8.88
CA TRP A 231 12.18 20.20 9.08
C TRP A 231 11.40 20.39 7.77
N ASN A 232 11.93 21.17 6.84
CA ASN A 232 11.27 21.39 5.54
C ASN A 232 11.20 20.07 4.77
N LEU A 233 12.31 19.34 4.74
CA LEU A 233 12.42 18.04 4.07
C LEU A 233 11.42 17.01 4.62
N ILE A 234 11.30 16.93 5.95
CA ILE A 234 10.34 16.06 6.61
C ILE A 234 8.90 16.50 6.29
N GLY A 235 8.63 17.80 6.31
CA GLY A 235 7.33 18.36 5.96
C GLY A 235 6.90 17.99 4.55
N GLU A 236 7.78 18.16 3.57
CA GLU A 236 7.55 17.77 2.18
C GLU A 236 7.28 16.27 2.04
N ARG A 237 8.07 15.43 2.71
CA ARG A 237 7.88 13.98 2.65
C ARG A 237 6.58 13.53 3.31
N LEU A 238 6.27 14.03 4.50
CA LEU A 238 5.02 13.71 5.20
C LEU A 238 3.79 14.21 4.43
N LYS A 239 3.88 15.37 3.78
CA LYS A 239 2.85 15.87 2.87
C LYS A 239 2.66 14.94 1.67
N TYR A 240 3.75 14.49 1.05
CA TYR A 240 3.69 13.51 -0.05
C TYR A 240 3.03 12.20 0.40
N ILE A 241 3.38 11.66 1.57
CA ILE A 241 2.75 10.46 2.13
C ILE A 241 1.24 10.68 2.37
N LEU A 242 0.87 11.80 3.02
CA LEU A 242 -0.52 12.12 3.32
C LEU A 242 -1.37 12.30 2.06
N ASN A 243 -0.83 12.89 1.00
CA ASN A 243 -1.53 13.03 -0.27
C ASN A 243 -1.87 11.66 -0.92
N ASN A 244 -1.09 10.63 -0.63
CA ASN A 244 -1.26 9.27 -1.16
C ASN A 244 -1.98 8.33 -0.17
N VAL A 245 -2.28 8.78 1.05
CA VAL A 245 -2.69 7.90 2.16
C VAL A 245 -4.00 7.15 1.90
N LYS A 246 -4.93 7.79 1.19
CA LYS A 246 -6.24 7.21 0.83
C LYS A 246 -6.13 6.07 -0.19
N GLU A 247 -4.99 5.97 -0.87
CA GLU A 247 -4.73 4.94 -1.88
C GLU A 247 -3.95 3.76 -1.30
N PHE A 248 -3.49 3.85 -0.05
CA PHE A 248 -2.75 2.77 0.57
C PHE A 248 -3.63 1.55 0.79
N SER A 249 -3.28 0.47 0.11
CA SER A 249 -3.87 -0.84 0.30
C SER A 249 -3.03 -1.61 1.31
N VAL A 250 -3.17 -1.28 2.60
CA VAL A 250 -2.36 -1.87 3.69
C VAL A 250 -2.57 -3.39 3.80
N ASP A 251 -3.74 -3.89 3.40
CA ASP A 251 -4.05 -5.32 3.35
C ASP A 251 -3.30 -6.08 2.24
N ASN A 252 -2.87 -5.38 1.17
CA ASN A 252 -2.09 -5.98 0.08
C ASN A 252 -0.64 -6.23 0.47
N VAL A 253 -0.19 -5.68 1.61
CA VAL A 253 1.19 -5.79 2.09
C VAL A 253 1.47 -7.22 2.58
N SER A 254 1.87 -8.09 1.65
CA SER A 254 2.34 -9.42 1.99
C SER A 254 3.68 -9.32 2.75
N ARG A 255 3.74 -9.92 3.94
CA ARG A 255 4.93 -9.88 4.80
C ARG A 255 6.10 -10.59 4.11
N ALA A 256 7.26 -9.92 4.03
CA ALA A 256 8.48 -10.56 3.55
C ALA A 256 8.92 -11.70 4.50
N LYS A 257 9.20 -12.89 3.93
CA LYS A 257 9.75 -14.03 4.69
C LYS A 257 11.05 -13.63 5.38
N GLN A 258 11.35 -14.25 6.52
CA GLN A 258 12.62 -14.02 7.20
C GLN A 258 13.76 -14.62 6.37
N LEU A 259 14.68 -13.77 5.91
CA LEU A 259 15.80 -14.16 5.08
C LEU A 259 17.00 -14.61 5.93
N LYS A 260 17.80 -15.52 5.39
CA LYS A 260 19.12 -15.88 5.93
C LYS A 260 20.17 -14.98 5.30
N GLN A 261 21.10 -14.46 6.11
CA GLN A 261 22.21 -13.65 5.61
C GLN A 261 23.14 -14.49 4.73
N VAL A 262 23.70 -13.84 3.72
CA VAL A 262 24.73 -14.41 2.83
C VAL A 262 26.11 -14.14 3.44
N GLU A 263 27.01 -15.12 3.37
CA GLU A 263 28.39 -14.95 3.87
C GLU A 263 29.15 -13.89 3.06
N ALA A 264 29.67 -12.86 3.77
CA ALA A 264 30.29 -11.66 3.17
C ALA A 264 31.49 -11.94 2.24
N GLY A 265 32.15 -13.10 2.34
CA GLY A 265 33.31 -13.48 1.52
C GLY A 265 32.98 -14.20 0.21
N SER A 266 31.71 -14.50 -0.05
CA SER A 266 31.29 -15.31 -1.22
C SER A 266 31.11 -14.51 -2.52
N LYS A 267 31.18 -13.17 -2.45
CA LYS A 267 30.82 -12.28 -3.56
C LYS A 267 31.97 -12.08 -4.54
N LYS A 268 31.69 -12.29 -5.83
CA LYS A 268 32.63 -11.92 -6.89
C LYS A 268 32.65 -10.40 -7.08
N LYS A 269 33.83 -9.81 -7.24
CA LYS A 269 33.96 -8.38 -7.58
C LYS A 269 33.55 -8.15 -9.04
N PRO A 270 32.71 -7.16 -9.34
CA PRO A 270 32.42 -6.74 -10.71
C PRO A 270 33.67 -6.14 -11.37
N GLU A 271 34.03 -6.61 -12.56
CA GLU A 271 35.23 -6.13 -13.30
C GLU A 271 34.93 -5.77 -14.76
N LYS A 272 33.92 -6.39 -15.37
CA LYS A 272 33.57 -6.20 -16.78
C LYS A 272 32.39 -5.26 -16.92
N LYS A 273 32.33 -4.51 -18.02
CA LYS A 273 31.16 -3.69 -18.38
C LYS A 273 29.89 -4.54 -18.43
N ALA A 274 28.77 -3.95 -18.05
CA ALA A 274 27.47 -4.58 -18.18
C ALA A 274 27.08 -4.69 -19.65
N GLU A 275 26.62 -5.88 -20.06
CA GLU A 275 26.01 -6.12 -21.37
C GLU A 275 24.48 -6.12 -21.29
N LYS A 276 23.91 -6.45 -20.12
CA LYS A 276 22.47 -6.45 -19.84
C LYS A 276 22.19 -5.48 -18.68
N LEU A 277 21.01 -4.85 -18.67
CA LEU A 277 20.58 -3.98 -17.57
C LEU A 277 19.18 -4.37 -17.11
N LEU A 278 19.05 -4.59 -15.79
CA LEU A 278 17.76 -4.56 -15.10
C LEU A 278 17.64 -3.22 -14.37
N LEU A 279 16.72 -2.37 -14.82
CA LEU A 279 16.39 -1.10 -14.18
C LEU A 279 15.12 -1.27 -13.34
N ILE A 280 15.20 -1.03 -12.04
CA ILE A 280 14.08 -1.14 -11.10
C ILE A 280 13.71 0.25 -10.62
N LEU A 281 12.45 0.65 -10.79
CA LEU A 281 11.91 1.95 -10.36
C LEU A 281 10.77 1.75 -9.36
N GLY A 282 10.80 2.44 -8.22
CA GLY A 282 9.77 2.35 -7.19
C GLY A 282 9.61 3.60 -6.34
N GLY A 283 8.54 3.65 -5.55
CA GLY A 283 8.24 4.72 -4.60
C GLY A 283 7.57 4.17 -3.35
N LEU A 284 6.50 4.80 -2.83
CA LEU A 284 5.85 4.33 -1.60
C LEU A 284 5.49 2.83 -1.69
N GLY A 285 5.95 2.05 -0.71
CA GLY A 285 5.83 0.58 -0.66
C GLY A 285 6.93 -0.19 -1.40
N GLY A 286 7.64 0.42 -2.36
CA GLY A 286 8.68 -0.23 -3.16
C GLY A 286 9.86 -0.77 -2.32
N MET A 287 10.21 -0.12 -1.21
CA MET A 287 11.26 -0.62 -0.29
C MET A 287 10.95 -2.02 0.25
N LEU A 288 9.68 -2.32 0.56
CA LEU A 288 9.30 -3.66 1.00
C LEU A 288 9.49 -4.68 -0.12
N GLU A 289 9.12 -4.32 -1.35
CA GLU A 289 9.24 -5.21 -2.50
C GLU A 289 10.71 -5.49 -2.85
N LEU A 290 11.58 -4.49 -2.73
CA LEU A 290 13.02 -4.67 -2.90
C LEU A 290 13.60 -5.69 -1.90
N GLN A 291 13.08 -5.75 -0.67
CA GLN A 291 13.50 -6.77 0.30
C GLN A 291 13.04 -8.19 -0.06
N LYS A 292 12.01 -8.35 -0.91
CA LYS A 292 11.58 -9.65 -1.42
C LYS A 292 12.34 -10.04 -2.69
N ILE A 293 12.49 -9.07 -3.60
CA ILE A 293 12.99 -9.29 -4.96
C ILE A 293 14.51 -9.43 -4.96
N ILE A 294 15.26 -8.44 -4.45
CA ILE A 294 16.72 -8.38 -4.59
C ILE A 294 17.44 -9.60 -3.95
N PRO A 295 17.03 -10.09 -2.77
CA PRO A 295 17.64 -11.30 -2.19
C PRO A 295 17.32 -12.58 -2.97
N ALA A 296 16.21 -12.63 -3.68
CA ALA A 296 15.78 -13.79 -4.47
C ALA A 296 16.31 -13.76 -5.91
N LEU A 297 16.79 -12.61 -6.40
CA LEU A 297 17.32 -12.46 -7.74
C LEU A 297 18.56 -13.35 -7.94
N GLN A 298 18.59 -14.03 -9.09
CA GLN A 298 19.74 -14.76 -9.59
C GLN A 298 20.01 -14.30 -11.01
N TYR A 299 21.18 -13.71 -11.21
CA TYR A 299 21.67 -13.22 -12.50
C TYR A 299 23.15 -13.51 -12.77
N ASP A 300 23.51 -13.50 -14.05
CA ASP A 300 24.87 -13.77 -14.53
C ASP A 300 25.82 -12.57 -14.31
N GLY A 301 27.09 -12.75 -14.65
CA GLY A 301 28.10 -11.69 -14.57
C GLY A 301 28.03 -10.65 -15.70
N GLU A 302 27.03 -10.70 -16.56
CA GLU A 302 26.83 -9.77 -17.68
C GLU A 302 25.77 -8.71 -17.37
N MET A 303 24.86 -9.01 -16.43
CA MET A 303 23.79 -8.12 -16.00
C MET A 303 24.22 -7.18 -14.88
N ALA A 304 23.95 -5.89 -15.03
CA ALA A 304 23.89 -4.94 -13.93
C ALA A 304 22.44 -4.78 -13.46
N VAL A 305 22.24 -4.64 -12.15
CA VAL A 305 20.96 -4.23 -11.56
C VAL A 305 21.10 -2.79 -11.07
N LEU A 306 20.19 -1.92 -11.49
CA LEU A 306 20.14 -0.52 -11.08
C LEU A 306 18.77 -0.25 -10.46
N VAL A 307 18.75 0.17 -9.20
CA VAL A 307 17.53 0.39 -8.41
C VAL A 307 17.42 1.86 -8.06
N PHE A 308 16.31 2.49 -8.46
CA PHE A 308 15.89 3.79 -7.99
C PHE A 308 14.59 3.71 -7.23
N GLN A 309 14.62 4.21 -6.01
CA GLN A 309 13.52 4.13 -5.08
C GLN A 309 13.30 5.51 -4.46
N ASN A 310 12.10 6.07 -4.61
CA ASN A 310 11.75 7.36 -4.00
C ASN A 310 11.67 7.21 -2.47
N MET A 311 12.68 7.71 -1.76
CA MET A 311 12.83 7.56 -0.31
C MET A 311 13.28 8.87 0.34
N TYR A 312 13.12 8.98 1.65
CA TYR A 312 13.68 10.11 2.38
C TYR A 312 15.23 10.13 2.29
N PRO A 313 15.87 11.30 2.11
CA PRO A 313 17.32 11.46 2.12
C PRO A 313 18.05 10.73 3.25
N GLY A 314 19.14 10.06 2.89
CA GLY A 314 19.98 9.33 3.85
C GLY A 314 19.51 7.90 4.16
N ILE A 315 18.34 7.48 3.68
CA ILE A 315 17.87 6.09 3.80
C ILE A 315 18.62 5.14 2.85
N VAL A 316 19.12 5.64 1.72
CA VAL A 316 19.80 4.85 0.67
C VAL A 316 20.93 3.99 1.24
N LYS A 317 21.77 4.56 2.13
CA LYS A 317 22.90 3.84 2.75
C LYS A 317 22.41 2.60 3.52
N TYR A 318 21.32 2.74 4.26
CA TYR A 318 20.77 1.69 5.09
C TYR A 318 20.11 0.60 4.24
N LEU A 319 19.36 0.99 3.20
CA LEU A 319 18.77 0.04 2.26
C LEU A 319 19.86 -0.75 1.53
N THR A 320 20.88 -0.06 1.03
CA THR A 320 22.03 -0.68 0.36
C THR A 320 22.72 -1.69 1.28
N SER A 321 23.05 -1.30 2.51
CA SER A 321 23.72 -2.18 3.48
C SER A 321 22.88 -3.40 3.85
N TYR A 322 21.56 -3.21 3.97
CA TYR A 322 20.63 -4.31 4.19
C TYR A 322 20.63 -5.27 3.01
N LEU A 323 20.38 -4.78 1.80
CA LEU A 323 20.30 -5.62 0.60
C LEU A 323 21.62 -6.36 0.34
N ASP A 324 22.76 -5.69 0.52
CA ASP A 324 24.07 -6.32 0.41
C ASP A 324 24.19 -7.54 1.35
N SER A 325 23.67 -7.47 2.58
CA SER A 325 23.75 -8.58 3.55
C SER A 325 22.92 -9.83 3.15
N PHE A 326 21.99 -9.71 2.19
CA PHE A 326 21.05 -10.75 1.82
C PHE A 326 21.13 -11.20 0.36
N THR A 327 22.08 -10.66 -0.41
CA THR A 327 22.27 -11.02 -1.81
C THR A 327 23.69 -11.52 -2.10
N HIS A 328 23.85 -12.32 -3.15
CA HIS A 328 25.15 -12.84 -3.59
C HIS A 328 25.94 -11.84 -4.44
N TYR A 329 25.34 -10.71 -4.78
CA TYR A 329 25.92 -9.67 -5.63
C TYR A 329 26.52 -8.53 -4.82
N ALA A 330 27.55 -7.90 -5.37
CA ALA A 330 28.12 -6.68 -4.79
C ALA A 330 27.10 -5.55 -4.90
N THR A 331 26.57 -5.10 -3.76
CA THR A 331 25.53 -4.07 -3.69
C THR A 331 26.08 -2.80 -3.08
N SER A 332 26.00 -1.69 -3.82
CA SER A 332 26.53 -0.40 -3.37
C SER A 332 25.62 0.76 -3.79
N SER A 333 25.90 1.96 -3.28
CA SER A 333 25.13 3.14 -3.65
C SER A 333 25.56 3.68 -5.01
N VAL A 334 24.60 4.21 -5.79
CA VAL A 334 24.87 4.98 -7.02
C VAL A 334 25.79 6.20 -6.80
N LEU A 335 25.94 6.67 -5.55
CA LEU A 335 26.86 7.76 -5.21
C LEU A 335 28.33 7.32 -5.13
N GLN A 336 28.58 6.01 -5.03
CA GLN A 336 29.92 5.43 -4.88
C GLN A 336 30.47 4.88 -6.19
N ALA A 337 29.60 4.59 -7.15
CA ALA A 337 29.97 3.99 -8.42
C ALA A 337 29.06 4.49 -9.55
N ASN A 338 29.70 4.96 -10.63
CA ASN A 338 28.99 5.48 -11.80
C ASN A 338 29.05 4.49 -12.97
N ASN A 339 30.09 3.66 -13.05
CA ASN A 339 30.22 2.68 -14.13
C ASN A 339 29.24 1.52 -13.91
N LEU A 340 28.55 1.12 -14.97
CA LEU A 340 27.67 -0.03 -14.97
C LEU A 340 28.45 -1.29 -15.31
N LEU A 341 28.79 -2.08 -14.30
CA LEU A 341 29.54 -3.33 -14.39
C LEU A 341 28.62 -4.54 -14.21
N GLY A 342 28.90 -5.63 -14.94
CA GLY A 342 28.14 -6.87 -14.81
C GLY A 342 28.38 -7.57 -13.46
N GLY A 343 27.32 -8.13 -12.87
CA GLY A 343 27.35 -8.76 -11.54
C GLY A 343 27.24 -7.78 -10.37
N GLN A 344 26.93 -6.50 -10.62
CA GLN A 344 26.73 -5.50 -9.57
C GLN A 344 25.24 -5.16 -9.36
N CYS A 345 24.91 -4.66 -8.17
CA CYS A 345 23.63 -4.03 -7.85
C CYS A 345 23.89 -2.61 -7.33
N LEU A 346 23.37 -1.59 -8.01
CA LEU A 346 23.46 -0.20 -7.57
C LEU A 346 22.11 0.27 -7.05
N VAL A 347 22.10 0.87 -5.87
CA VAL A 347 20.88 1.38 -5.23
C VAL A 347 20.98 2.89 -5.02
N GLY A 348 19.94 3.61 -5.41
CA GLY A 348 19.88 5.05 -5.33
C GLY A 348 18.49 5.56 -5.02
N ASN A 349 18.43 6.83 -4.66
CA ASN A 349 17.20 7.57 -4.61
C ASN A 349 16.81 8.04 -6.02
N CYS A 350 15.51 8.20 -6.27
CA CYS A 350 15.04 8.74 -7.53
C CYS A 350 15.41 10.22 -7.71
N HIS A 351 15.80 10.95 -6.67
CA HIS A 351 16.03 12.39 -6.78
C HIS A 351 17.13 12.78 -7.78
N GLY A 352 16.79 13.83 -8.54
CA GLY A 352 17.64 14.48 -9.53
C GLY A 352 17.59 13.85 -10.92
N GLN A 353 18.09 14.58 -11.90
CA GLN A 353 18.17 14.11 -13.28
C GLN A 353 19.29 13.07 -13.42
N ARG A 354 18.97 11.94 -14.04
CA ARG A 354 19.90 10.83 -14.27
C ARG A 354 19.74 10.29 -15.67
N GLU A 355 20.86 9.98 -16.30
CA GLU A 355 20.91 9.36 -17.62
C GLU A 355 22.00 8.30 -17.64
N ILE A 356 21.90 7.36 -18.57
CA ILE A 356 22.99 6.45 -18.86
C ILE A 356 23.66 6.94 -20.14
N LEU A 357 24.97 7.18 -20.07
CA LEU A 357 25.80 7.55 -21.20
C LEU A 357 26.81 6.45 -21.50
N PHE A 358 27.36 6.45 -22.71
CA PHE A 358 28.48 5.57 -23.06
C PHE A 358 29.77 6.39 -23.09
N ALA A 359 30.66 6.16 -22.12
CA ALA A 359 31.92 6.88 -21.96
C ALA A 359 33.06 5.89 -21.74
N ASP A 360 34.21 6.12 -22.39
CA ASP A 360 35.41 5.28 -22.27
C ASP A 360 35.16 3.77 -22.48
N GLY A 361 34.24 3.43 -23.40
CA GLY A 361 33.89 2.04 -23.70
C GLY A 361 32.95 1.37 -22.70
N MET A 362 32.39 2.12 -21.75
CA MET A 362 31.52 1.62 -20.69
C MET A 362 30.21 2.42 -20.58
N PRO A 363 29.10 1.76 -20.21
CA PRO A 363 27.91 2.46 -19.75
C PRO A 363 28.16 3.12 -18.39
N VAL A 364 27.80 4.39 -18.25
CA VAL A 364 28.04 5.23 -17.07
C VAL A 364 26.74 5.96 -16.71
N LEU A 365 26.33 5.81 -15.45
CA LEU A 365 25.23 6.56 -14.85
C LEU A 365 25.69 7.98 -14.49
N THR A 366 24.96 8.98 -14.99
CA THR A 366 25.11 10.38 -14.60
C THR A 366 24.10 10.76 -13.51
N GLY A 367 24.37 11.86 -12.82
CA GLY A 367 23.42 12.42 -11.85
C GLY A 367 24.07 13.19 -10.72
N PRO A 368 23.27 13.60 -9.72
CA PRO A 368 23.77 14.28 -8.54
C PRO A 368 24.74 13.41 -7.75
N LYS A 369 25.69 14.07 -7.07
CA LYS A 369 26.74 13.44 -6.27
C LYS A 369 26.38 13.28 -4.79
N ASN A 370 25.21 13.76 -4.40
CA ASN A 370 24.64 13.66 -3.07
C ASN A 370 23.14 13.33 -3.16
N ASP A 371 22.52 13.09 -2.00
CA ASP A 371 21.11 12.73 -1.82
C ASP A 371 20.42 13.71 -0.87
N ASP A 372 20.90 14.95 -0.79
CA ASP A 372 20.59 15.87 0.32
C ASP A 372 19.22 16.56 0.19
N GLU A 373 18.55 16.43 -0.96
CA GLU A 373 17.31 17.12 -1.28
C GLU A 373 16.26 16.18 -1.91
N LEU A 374 14.98 16.42 -1.61
CA LEU A 374 13.86 15.82 -2.31
C LEU A 374 13.68 16.57 -3.64
N GLN A 375 14.22 16.03 -4.72
CA GLN A 375 14.00 16.55 -6.08
C GLN A 375 13.16 15.57 -6.90
N GLU A 376 12.29 16.06 -7.77
CA GLU A 376 11.57 15.18 -8.69
C GLU A 376 12.55 14.48 -9.64
N MET A 377 12.36 13.17 -9.84
CA MET A 377 13.12 12.46 -10.86
C MET A 377 12.54 12.79 -12.23
N ASN A 378 13.40 12.81 -13.25
CA ASN A 378 12.93 12.60 -14.62
C ASN A 378 13.26 11.17 -15.02
N ALA A 379 12.42 10.21 -14.58
CA ALA A 379 12.62 8.80 -14.95
C ALA A 379 12.48 8.59 -16.47
N ASP A 380 11.71 9.45 -17.15
CA ASP A 380 11.51 9.39 -18.60
C ASP A 380 12.86 9.49 -19.34
N SER A 381 13.73 10.44 -18.98
CA SER A 381 15.07 10.57 -19.60
C SER A 381 15.98 9.38 -19.28
N LEU A 382 15.92 8.88 -18.06
CA LEU A 382 16.67 7.69 -17.66
C LEU A 382 16.27 6.46 -18.50
N LEU A 383 14.96 6.25 -18.68
CA LEU A 383 14.43 5.16 -19.51
C LEU A 383 14.85 5.29 -20.97
N ARG A 384 14.76 6.49 -21.55
CA ARG A 384 15.17 6.74 -22.94
C ARG A 384 16.66 6.46 -23.15
N SER A 385 17.50 6.99 -22.28
CA SER A 385 18.96 6.82 -22.37
C SER A 385 19.37 5.36 -22.12
N ALA A 386 18.73 4.67 -21.17
CA ALA A 386 18.91 3.24 -20.97
C ALA A 386 18.50 2.42 -22.20
N ALA A 387 17.34 2.71 -22.80
CA ALA A 387 16.84 2.03 -23.99
C ALA A 387 17.78 2.21 -25.19
N GLN A 388 18.34 3.41 -25.36
CA GLN A 388 19.31 3.69 -26.43
C GLN A 388 20.60 2.87 -26.29
N ILE A 389 21.07 2.62 -25.07
CA ILE A 389 22.34 1.92 -24.81
C ILE A 389 22.16 0.41 -24.80
N PHE A 390 21.15 -0.10 -24.11
CA PHE A 390 20.98 -1.55 -23.89
C PHE A 390 20.00 -2.21 -24.87
N GLY A 391 19.10 -1.44 -25.51
CA GLY A 391 18.12 -1.96 -26.46
C GLY A 391 17.36 -3.17 -25.95
N GLN A 392 17.35 -4.26 -26.73
CA GLN A 392 16.72 -5.53 -26.35
C GLN A 392 17.30 -6.21 -25.10
N LYS A 393 18.48 -5.77 -24.62
CA LYS A 393 19.10 -6.28 -23.39
C LYS A 393 18.69 -5.47 -22.14
N LEU A 394 17.75 -4.54 -22.29
CA LEU A 394 17.14 -3.79 -21.19
C LEU A 394 15.88 -4.50 -20.70
N SER A 395 15.80 -4.69 -19.38
CA SER A 395 14.56 -5.02 -18.67
C SER A 395 14.27 -3.91 -17.66
N VAL A 396 13.03 -3.43 -17.64
CA VAL A 396 12.55 -2.39 -16.71
C VAL A 396 11.50 -3.00 -15.81
N LEU A 397 11.70 -2.91 -14.50
CA LEU A 397 10.74 -3.34 -13.49
C LEU A 397 10.16 -2.11 -12.78
N LEU A 398 8.84 -1.96 -12.85
CA LEU A 398 8.10 -0.87 -12.22
C LEU A 398 7.35 -1.41 -10.98
N LEU A 399 7.65 -0.84 -9.81
CA LEU A 399 7.12 -1.24 -8.51
C LEU A 399 6.13 -0.21 -7.96
N SER A 400 5.47 -0.58 -6.85
CA SER A 400 4.57 0.28 -6.08
C SER A 400 5.10 1.70 -5.90
N GLY A 401 4.24 2.69 -6.16
CA GLY A 401 4.55 4.10 -5.95
C GLY A 401 5.52 4.72 -6.97
N VAL A 402 5.83 4.03 -8.07
CA VAL A 402 6.58 4.61 -9.19
C VAL A 402 5.87 5.86 -9.75
N GLU A 403 6.66 6.83 -10.21
CA GLU A 403 6.16 8.04 -10.86
C GLU A 403 5.48 7.71 -12.21
N GLN A 404 4.47 8.49 -12.57
CA GLN A 404 3.60 8.19 -13.71
C GLN A 404 4.02 8.92 -15.01
N ASP A 405 4.82 9.98 -14.91
CA ASP A 405 5.28 10.75 -16.08
C ASP A 405 6.51 10.11 -16.74
N ILE A 406 6.32 8.86 -17.17
CA ILE A 406 7.38 8.00 -17.74
C ILE A 406 6.95 7.33 -19.05
N LYS A 407 5.79 7.71 -19.59
CA LYS A 407 5.18 7.07 -20.77
C LYS A 407 6.12 7.10 -21.97
N GLY A 408 6.77 8.23 -22.24
CA GLY A 408 7.63 8.37 -23.40
C GLY A 408 8.94 7.58 -23.27
N GLY A 409 9.41 7.37 -22.04
CA GLY A 409 10.49 6.45 -21.69
C GLY A 409 10.08 5.00 -21.92
N MET A 410 8.88 4.60 -21.47
CA MET A 410 8.33 3.26 -21.75
C MET A 410 8.21 2.99 -23.25
N GLU A 411 7.69 3.95 -24.03
CA GLU A 411 7.63 3.86 -25.49
C GLU A 411 9.02 3.65 -26.11
N ALA A 412 10.04 4.34 -25.61
CA ALA A 412 11.42 4.18 -26.08
C ALA A 412 11.96 2.78 -25.76
N VAL A 413 11.69 2.24 -24.56
CA VAL A 413 12.10 0.89 -24.17
C VAL A 413 11.50 -0.15 -25.12
N VAL A 414 10.18 -0.11 -25.35
CA VAL A 414 9.48 -1.06 -26.23
C VAL A 414 9.96 -0.93 -27.67
N THR A 415 10.13 0.31 -28.17
CA THR A 415 10.60 0.56 -29.55
C THR A 415 11.99 -0.01 -29.80
N GLN A 416 12.87 -0.02 -28.80
CA GLN A 416 14.22 -0.59 -28.89
C GLN A 416 14.26 -2.09 -28.58
N GLY A 417 13.10 -2.73 -28.38
CA GLY A 417 12.97 -4.17 -28.10
C GLY A 417 13.23 -4.56 -26.65
N GLY A 418 13.35 -3.59 -25.74
CA GLY A 418 13.47 -3.83 -24.30
C GLY A 418 12.15 -4.31 -23.69
N LYS A 419 12.24 -4.84 -22.47
CA LYS A 419 11.11 -5.45 -21.77
C LYS A 419 10.66 -4.57 -20.61
N ILE A 420 9.35 -4.46 -20.40
CA ILE A 420 8.75 -3.76 -19.26
C ILE A 420 7.96 -4.78 -18.43
N ILE A 421 8.22 -4.80 -17.13
CA ILE A 421 7.60 -5.71 -16.16
C ILE A 421 6.95 -4.83 -15.10
N LEU A 422 5.69 -5.09 -14.79
CA LEU A 422 4.98 -4.38 -13.73
C LEU A 422 4.76 -5.30 -12.54
N GLN A 423 4.96 -4.77 -11.33
CA GLN A 423 4.34 -5.38 -10.16
C GLN A 423 2.83 -5.41 -10.36
N ASP A 424 2.19 -6.50 -9.96
CA ASP A 424 0.73 -6.61 -9.95
C ASP A 424 0.12 -5.61 -8.95
N PRO A 425 -0.75 -4.66 -9.37
CA PRO A 425 -1.35 -3.65 -8.51
C PRO A 425 -2.05 -4.25 -7.28
N ASP A 426 -2.72 -5.39 -7.42
CA ASP A 426 -3.40 -6.10 -6.32
C ASP A 426 -2.43 -6.64 -5.25
N SER A 427 -1.14 -6.69 -5.56
CA SER A 427 -0.07 -7.09 -4.65
C SER A 427 0.76 -5.91 -4.15
N SER A 428 0.35 -4.68 -4.43
CA SER A 428 1.11 -3.46 -4.17
C SER A 428 0.45 -2.58 -3.10
N LEU A 429 1.27 -1.78 -2.42
CA LEU A 429 0.78 -0.81 -1.44
C LEU A 429 0.04 0.35 -2.11
N LEU A 430 0.50 0.80 -3.29
CA LEU A 430 -0.09 1.91 -4.04
C LEU A 430 -0.49 1.44 -5.46
N PRO A 431 -1.66 0.78 -5.63
CA PRO A 431 -2.07 0.16 -6.89
C PRO A 431 -2.26 1.15 -8.04
N ARG A 432 -2.80 2.34 -7.75
CA ARG A 432 -3.22 3.32 -8.74
C ARG A 432 -2.12 3.70 -9.73
N SER A 433 -0.88 3.90 -9.25
CA SER A 433 0.22 4.28 -10.15
C SER A 433 0.55 3.17 -11.15
N LEU A 434 0.51 1.91 -10.71
CA LEU A 434 0.73 0.76 -11.57
C LEU A 434 -0.46 0.50 -12.51
N GLU A 435 -1.70 0.68 -12.06
CA GLU A 435 -2.90 0.60 -12.91
C GLU A 435 -2.88 1.60 -14.06
N GLN A 436 -2.46 2.84 -13.77
CA GLN A 436 -2.33 3.86 -14.78
C GLN A 436 -1.27 3.51 -15.82
N LEU A 437 -0.11 3.00 -15.39
CA LEU A 437 0.94 2.55 -16.31
C LEU A 437 0.49 1.34 -17.13
N ARG A 438 -0.23 0.39 -16.51
CA ARG A 438 -0.85 -0.77 -17.18
C ARG A 438 -1.86 -0.33 -18.25
N SER A 439 -2.56 0.79 -18.06
CA SER A 439 -3.50 1.32 -19.07
C SER A 439 -2.81 1.73 -20.39
N PHE A 440 -1.48 1.90 -20.39
CA PHE A 440 -0.72 2.17 -21.62
C PHE A 440 -0.50 0.91 -22.46
N GLY A 441 -0.64 -0.30 -21.90
CA GLY A 441 -0.51 -1.57 -22.59
C GLY A 441 0.87 -1.83 -23.18
N MET A 442 1.92 -1.40 -22.47
CA MET A 442 3.33 -1.50 -22.90
C MET A 442 4.12 -2.54 -22.12
N GLU A 443 3.54 -3.09 -21.06
CA GLU A 443 4.14 -4.16 -20.27
C GLU A 443 4.13 -5.49 -21.01
N GLU A 444 5.19 -6.27 -20.83
CA GLU A 444 5.26 -7.66 -21.29
C GLU A 444 4.45 -8.57 -20.36
N CYS A 445 4.53 -8.30 -19.05
CA CYS A 445 3.82 -9.05 -18.03
C CYS A 445 3.60 -8.22 -16.77
N SER A 446 2.64 -8.69 -15.96
CA SER A 446 2.43 -8.19 -14.61
C SER A 446 2.51 -9.36 -13.63
N LEU A 447 3.32 -9.20 -12.57
CA LEU A 447 3.75 -10.30 -11.71
C LEU A 447 3.63 -9.92 -10.24
N LYS A 448 3.33 -10.91 -9.39
CA LYS A 448 3.46 -10.76 -7.94
C LYS A 448 4.94 -10.69 -7.52
N PRO A 449 5.27 -10.08 -6.39
CA PRO A 449 6.66 -9.94 -5.93
C PRO A 449 7.47 -11.24 -5.91
N GLU A 450 6.86 -12.34 -5.49
CA GLU A 450 7.46 -13.67 -5.46
C GLU A 450 7.74 -14.29 -6.84
N GLU A 451 7.08 -13.81 -7.90
CA GLU A 451 7.21 -14.30 -9.27
C GLU A 451 8.23 -13.50 -10.08
N ILE A 452 8.51 -12.26 -9.66
CA ILE A 452 9.45 -11.35 -10.34
C ILE A 452 10.85 -11.96 -10.43
N ALA A 453 11.42 -12.40 -9.30
CA ALA A 453 12.79 -12.89 -9.30
C ALA A 453 12.99 -14.17 -10.16
N PRO A 454 12.11 -15.19 -10.09
CA PRO A 454 12.12 -16.31 -11.02
C PRO A 454 11.98 -15.89 -12.49
N TYR A 455 11.11 -14.92 -12.79
CA TYR A 455 10.93 -14.42 -14.15
C TYR A 455 12.20 -13.76 -14.68
N ILE A 456 12.81 -12.85 -13.91
CA ILE A 456 14.07 -12.20 -14.28
C ILE A 456 15.17 -13.24 -14.54
N ALA A 457 15.29 -14.26 -13.69
CA ALA A 457 16.29 -15.31 -13.88
C ALA A 457 16.10 -16.08 -15.20
N SER A 458 14.87 -16.15 -15.74
CA SER A 458 14.58 -16.80 -17.02
C SER A 458 14.94 -15.96 -18.25
N LEU A 459 15.18 -14.64 -18.07
CA LEU A 459 15.59 -13.72 -19.14
C LEU A 459 17.10 -13.72 -19.41
N ILE A 460 17.85 -14.47 -18.61
CA ILE A 460 19.32 -14.45 -18.54
C ILE A 460 19.87 -15.59 -19.35
#